data_AF-A0A9D5VEB2-F1
#
_entry.id   AF-A0A9D5VEB2-F1
#
_cell.length_a   1.000
_cell.length_b   1.000
_cell.length_c   1.000
_cell.angle_alpha   90.00
_cell.angle_beta   90.00
_cell.angle_gamma   90.00
#
_symmetry.space_group_name_H-M   'P 1'
#
loop_
_entity.id
_entity.type
_entity.pdbx_description
1 polymer ?
#
loop_
_entity_poly.entity_id
_entity_poly.type
_entity_poly.pdbx_seq_one_letter_code
_entity_poly.pdbx_strand_id
1 'polypeptide(L)'
;IHQALAEDIKSCPDHLKLMFVIGDSGYRSGIPYVDGRGRHFERAKYRRPVDRETLIALLRGGEKPGVKANNVLSFIIQTPAHPESAKRPELYNVAYAKFENQLRHILQQSLPGDSSDNEHFFRMDEAKLLARLVGTVEKLGGSTLINEIILDIHGGAALNTVIERLRRERVDIPGVYWHILKQGACGDLGDQCERRVYDTTSVGYVEANDKVVEDLWVDSSTLSSWIRILKGFEGYHELPEPQLRRALISALVLGLQQEIRRPPLDVSGETPAEYAQRRGGLPVRRHSPLLSYQVPALSAERTMRDKDKHLVVADANGKPILYKERHPIQAVTYCELKRLAMWAISSKQMLEIVERDNQRPDYRVLPGNKVLHCPDSTDNGRALQQMMGNVTAAPLGPDKSYRYGHEFGGRRGYWVPQDFLP
;
A
#
# COMPACT_ATOMS: atom_id res chain seq x y z
N ILE A 1 3.31 33.51 -39.62
CA ILE A 1 1.86 33.42 -39.31
C ILE A 1 1.38 31.96 -39.35
N HIS A 2 1.52 31.21 -40.45
CA HIS A 2 1.13 29.79 -40.45
C HIS A 2 1.86 28.97 -39.40
N GLN A 3 3.19 29.08 -39.28
CA GLN A 3 3.94 28.39 -38.23
C GLN A 3 3.44 28.76 -36.82
N ALA A 4 3.28 30.05 -36.55
CA ALA A 4 2.80 30.55 -35.27
C ALA A 4 1.40 30.01 -34.88
N LEU A 5 0.46 30.01 -35.83
CA LEU A 5 -0.91 29.53 -35.58
C LEU A 5 -1.03 28.01 -35.61
N ALA A 6 -0.24 27.34 -36.44
CA ALA A 6 -0.34 25.89 -36.65
C ALA A 6 0.51 25.09 -35.67
N GLU A 7 1.62 25.62 -35.18
CA GLU A 7 2.57 24.87 -34.33
C GLU A 7 2.86 25.61 -33.03
N ASP A 8 3.18 26.92 -33.09
CA ASP A 8 3.66 27.62 -31.90
C ASP A 8 2.56 28.00 -30.90
N ILE A 9 1.29 27.99 -31.29
CA ILE A 9 0.13 28.22 -30.39
C ILE A 9 -0.44 26.90 -29.87
N LYS A 10 -0.11 25.75 -30.49
CA LYS A 10 -0.57 24.45 -29.98
C LYS A 10 -0.09 24.24 -28.54
N SER A 11 -0.93 23.52 -27.78
CA SER A 11 -0.62 23.13 -26.41
C SER A 11 0.51 22.11 -26.36
N CYS A 12 1.16 22.05 -25.20
CA CYS A 12 2.07 20.98 -24.86
C CYS A 12 1.26 19.88 -24.13
N PRO A 13 1.36 18.59 -24.54
CA PRO A 13 0.57 17.52 -23.93
C PRO A 13 0.78 17.37 -22.42
N ASP A 14 2.00 17.64 -21.94
CA ASP A 14 2.41 17.35 -20.55
C ASP A 14 2.79 18.63 -19.76
N HIS A 15 2.59 19.81 -20.36
CA HIS A 15 3.03 21.07 -19.75
C HIS A 15 2.03 22.20 -19.96
N LEU A 16 1.93 23.08 -18.96
CA LEU A 16 1.29 24.38 -19.09
C LEU A 16 2.18 25.31 -19.92
N LYS A 17 1.63 25.84 -21.01
CA LYS A 17 2.29 26.81 -21.87
C LYS A 17 1.80 28.21 -21.53
N LEU A 18 2.75 29.09 -21.19
CA LEU A 18 2.48 30.50 -20.98
C LEU A 18 2.80 31.26 -22.26
N MET A 19 1.82 31.98 -22.80
CA MET A 19 1.98 32.80 -24.01
C MET A 19 1.91 34.27 -23.63
N PHE A 20 2.96 35.02 -23.97
CA PHE A 20 3.01 36.48 -23.76
C PHE A 20 2.79 37.20 -25.09
N VAL A 21 1.79 38.07 -25.13
CA VAL A 21 1.46 38.93 -26.29
C VAL A 21 1.80 40.37 -25.92
N ILE A 22 2.81 40.94 -26.58
CA ILE A 22 3.28 42.30 -26.31
C ILE A 22 2.99 43.18 -27.52
N GLY A 23 2.37 44.35 -27.31
CA GLY A 23 2.10 45.28 -28.41
C GLY A 23 1.34 46.54 -28.03
N ASP A 24 1.07 47.38 -29.02
CA ASP A 24 0.52 48.73 -28.85
C ASP A 24 -0.58 49.10 -29.85
N SER A 25 -0.87 48.25 -30.83
CA SER A 25 -1.68 48.63 -31.99
C SER A 25 -2.63 47.53 -32.46
N GLY A 26 -3.93 47.86 -32.45
CA GLY A 26 -5.01 46.96 -32.82
C GLY A 26 -5.15 46.74 -34.32
N TYR A 27 -5.78 45.64 -34.68
CA TYR A 27 -5.96 45.23 -36.07
C TYR A 27 -7.12 45.98 -36.75
N ARG A 28 -6.92 46.45 -37.98
CA ARG A 28 -7.98 46.99 -38.87
C ARG A 28 -7.96 46.22 -40.20
N SER A 29 -9.12 45.65 -40.57
CA SER A 29 -9.31 44.80 -41.75
C SER A 29 -9.04 45.52 -43.06
N GLY A 30 -9.49 46.78 -43.18
CA GLY A 30 -9.32 47.60 -44.37
C GLY A 30 -8.66 48.95 -44.10
N ILE A 31 -7.77 49.38 -44.99
CA ILE A 31 -7.42 50.79 -45.12
C ILE A 31 -8.43 51.41 -46.11
N PRO A 32 -9.13 52.49 -45.73
CA PRO A 32 -9.97 53.23 -46.67
C PRO A 32 -9.09 53.80 -47.78
N TYR A 33 -9.38 53.42 -49.00
CA TYR A 33 -8.70 53.83 -50.23
C TYR A 33 -9.72 54.49 -51.15
N VAL A 34 -9.37 55.61 -51.75
CA VAL A 34 -10.20 56.26 -52.77
C VAL A 34 -9.51 56.05 -54.10
N ASP A 35 -10.20 55.43 -55.06
CA ASP A 35 -9.65 55.25 -56.41
C ASP A 35 -9.57 56.60 -57.15
N GLY A 36 -8.89 56.63 -58.31
CA GLY A 36 -8.79 57.83 -59.14
C GLY A 36 -10.13 58.35 -59.71
N ARG A 37 -11.27 57.73 -59.35
CA ARG A 37 -12.63 58.14 -59.72
C ARG A 37 -13.46 58.56 -58.50
N GLY A 38 -12.86 58.71 -57.33
CA GLY A 38 -13.55 59.13 -56.11
C GLY A 38 -14.34 58.03 -55.40
N ARG A 39 -14.19 56.75 -55.80
CA ARG A 39 -14.91 55.63 -55.16
C ARG A 39 -14.11 55.10 -53.97
N HIS A 40 -14.82 54.91 -52.85
CA HIS A 40 -14.25 54.35 -51.63
C HIS A 40 -14.19 52.81 -51.70
N PHE A 41 -13.01 52.26 -51.46
CA PHE A 41 -12.76 50.83 -51.33
C PHE A 41 -11.99 50.55 -50.04
N GLU A 42 -12.23 49.40 -49.41
CA GLU A 42 -11.38 48.90 -48.34
C GLU A 42 -10.33 47.97 -48.92
N ARG A 43 -9.06 48.39 -48.87
CA ARG A 43 -7.94 47.51 -49.24
C ARG A 43 -7.46 46.77 -47.99
N ALA A 44 -7.40 45.44 -48.07
CA ALA A 44 -6.84 44.62 -47.00
C ALA A 44 -5.39 45.07 -46.71
N LYS A 45 -5.15 45.55 -45.48
CA LYS A 45 -3.82 46.04 -45.06
C LYS A 45 -2.78 44.91 -44.99
N TYR A 46 -3.26 43.69 -44.71
CA TYR A 46 -2.43 42.51 -44.49
C TYR A 46 -2.87 41.37 -45.39
N ARG A 47 -1.90 40.62 -45.94
CA ARG A 47 -2.14 39.54 -46.92
C ARG A 47 -2.92 38.34 -46.36
N ARG A 48 -2.86 38.09 -45.05
CA ARG A 48 -3.52 36.98 -44.35
C ARG A 48 -3.93 37.40 -42.93
N PRO A 49 -5.13 37.98 -42.74
CA PRO A 49 -5.65 38.21 -41.40
C PRO A 49 -5.77 36.89 -40.64
N VAL A 50 -5.54 36.95 -39.32
CA VAL A 50 -5.92 35.86 -38.42
C VAL A 50 -7.38 36.08 -38.06
N ASP A 51 -8.21 35.08 -38.33
CA ASP A 51 -9.59 35.09 -37.92
C ASP A 51 -9.68 35.05 -36.38
N ARG A 52 -10.54 35.90 -35.82
CA ARG A 52 -10.64 36.08 -34.37
C ARG A 52 -11.21 34.84 -33.69
N GLU A 53 -12.24 34.25 -34.28
CA GLU A 53 -12.89 33.05 -33.73
C GLU A 53 -11.94 31.86 -33.77
N THR A 54 -11.16 31.73 -34.83
CA THR A 54 -10.08 30.74 -34.94
C THR A 54 -9.03 30.93 -33.85
N LEU A 55 -8.60 32.16 -33.58
CA LEU A 55 -7.65 32.45 -32.51
C LEU A 55 -8.24 32.13 -31.13
N ILE A 56 -9.49 32.51 -30.87
CA ILE A 56 -10.18 32.20 -29.61
C ILE A 56 -10.27 30.68 -29.42
N ALA A 57 -10.65 29.94 -30.46
CA ALA A 57 -10.73 28.48 -30.40
C ALA A 57 -9.37 27.83 -30.11
N LEU A 58 -8.29 28.34 -30.71
CA LEU A 58 -6.93 27.87 -30.44
C LEU A 58 -6.50 28.13 -28.99
N LEU A 59 -6.79 29.33 -28.47
CA LEU A 59 -6.44 29.74 -27.11
C LEU A 59 -7.31 29.06 -26.04
N ARG A 60 -8.59 28.85 -26.32
CA ARG A 60 -9.53 28.15 -25.41
C ARG A 60 -9.23 26.65 -25.35
N GLY A 61 -8.87 26.04 -26.47
CA GLY A 61 -8.69 24.59 -26.56
C GLY A 61 -9.97 23.79 -26.80
N GLY A 62 -9.83 22.47 -26.69
CA GLY A 62 -10.96 21.54 -26.75
C GLY A 62 -11.67 21.44 -25.40
N GLU A 63 -12.99 21.63 -25.41
CA GLU A 63 -13.87 21.55 -24.22
C GLU A 63 -14.26 20.11 -23.82
N LYS A 64 -13.74 19.08 -24.53
CA LYS A 64 -14.11 17.68 -24.27
C LYS A 64 -13.36 17.13 -23.05
N PRO A 65 -14.06 16.69 -21.99
CA PRO A 65 -13.46 16.01 -20.86
C PRO A 65 -12.66 14.78 -21.34
N GLY A 66 -11.42 14.63 -20.88
CA GLY A 66 -10.58 13.46 -21.17
C GLY A 66 -9.73 13.53 -22.45
N VAL A 67 -9.87 14.58 -23.26
CA VAL A 67 -8.83 14.94 -24.23
C VAL A 67 -7.90 15.90 -23.50
N LYS A 68 -6.58 15.61 -23.42
CA LYS A 68 -5.57 16.52 -22.83
C LYS A 68 -5.84 17.95 -23.31
N ALA A 69 -6.51 18.74 -22.46
CA ALA A 69 -7.05 20.03 -22.87
C ALA A 69 -5.89 20.98 -23.22
N ASN A 70 -6.11 21.96 -24.11
CA ASN A 70 -5.03 22.90 -24.41
C ASN A 70 -4.67 23.68 -23.14
N ASN A 71 -3.49 23.39 -22.60
CA ASN A 71 -2.92 24.12 -21.47
C ASN A 71 -2.21 25.39 -21.97
N VAL A 72 -2.90 26.29 -22.67
CA VAL A 72 -2.31 27.56 -23.13
C VAL A 72 -2.90 28.72 -22.33
N LEU A 73 -2.08 29.35 -21.50
CA LEU A 73 -2.48 30.51 -20.72
C LEU A 73 -1.87 31.78 -21.31
N SER A 74 -2.72 32.72 -21.70
CA SER A 74 -2.30 33.94 -22.37
C SER A 74 -2.16 35.09 -21.39
N PHE A 75 -1.06 35.83 -21.52
CA PHE A 75 -0.80 37.10 -20.84
C PHE A 75 -0.59 38.18 -21.90
N ILE A 76 -1.27 39.30 -21.72
CA ILE A 76 -1.27 40.41 -22.66
C ILE A 76 -0.60 41.58 -21.99
N ILE A 77 0.41 42.14 -22.64
CA ILE A 77 1.20 43.26 -22.14
C ILE A 77 1.08 44.38 -23.17
N GLN A 78 0.31 45.41 -22.84
CA GLN A 78 0.22 46.61 -23.64
C GLN A 78 1.41 47.51 -23.34
N THR A 79 2.20 47.89 -24.36
CA THR A 79 3.32 48.81 -24.16
C THR A 79 2.82 50.23 -23.89
N PRO A 80 3.64 51.14 -23.33
CA PRO A 80 3.19 52.50 -23.04
C PRO A 80 2.76 53.24 -24.31
N ALA A 81 1.79 54.13 -24.18
CA ALA A 81 1.33 54.96 -25.29
C ALA A 81 2.35 56.07 -25.59
N HIS A 82 2.80 56.15 -26.85
CA HIS A 82 3.68 57.23 -27.32
C HIS A 82 3.07 58.00 -28.51
N PRO A 83 1.88 58.63 -28.33
CA PRO A 83 1.20 59.33 -29.42
C PRO A 83 2.04 60.46 -30.03
N GLU A 84 2.89 61.11 -29.25
CA GLU A 84 3.81 62.17 -29.65
C GLU A 84 4.86 61.72 -30.68
N SER A 85 5.21 60.43 -30.67
CA SER A 85 6.18 59.85 -31.61
C SER A 85 5.54 59.46 -32.95
N ALA A 86 4.21 59.47 -33.05
CA ALA A 86 3.48 59.04 -34.22
C ALA A 86 3.22 60.19 -35.21
N LYS A 87 3.36 59.92 -36.52
CA LYS A 87 3.04 60.89 -37.59
C LYS A 87 1.60 61.42 -37.55
N ARG A 88 0.68 60.67 -36.93
CA ARG A 88 -0.75 61.00 -36.77
C ARG A 88 -1.20 60.55 -35.38
N PRO A 89 -1.03 61.39 -34.34
CA PRO A 89 -1.31 61.02 -32.94
C PRO A 89 -2.74 60.52 -32.72
N GLU A 90 -3.73 61.14 -33.36
CA GLU A 90 -5.14 60.74 -33.25
C GLU A 90 -5.40 59.32 -33.76
N LEU A 91 -4.82 58.95 -34.92
CA LEU A 91 -4.96 57.61 -35.47
C LEU A 91 -4.21 56.56 -34.65
N TYR A 92 -3.09 56.95 -34.04
CA TYR A 92 -2.36 56.11 -33.11
C TYR A 92 -3.21 55.80 -31.88
N ASN A 93 -3.82 56.80 -31.24
CA ASN A 93 -4.68 56.61 -30.08
C ASN A 93 -5.87 55.69 -30.37
N VAL A 94 -6.48 55.83 -31.56
CA VAL A 94 -7.55 54.92 -32.01
C VAL A 94 -7.03 53.49 -32.16
N ALA A 95 -5.85 53.28 -32.74
CA ALA A 95 -5.26 51.95 -32.87
C ALA A 95 -4.87 51.36 -31.50
N TYR A 96 -4.39 52.19 -30.59
CA TYR A 96 -4.00 51.83 -29.23
C TYR A 96 -5.19 51.37 -28.38
N ALA A 97 -6.29 52.13 -28.39
CA ALA A 97 -7.54 51.72 -27.74
C ALA A 97 -8.13 50.45 -28.38
N LYS A 98 -7.96 50.30 -29.71
CA LYS A 98 -8.42 49.11 -30.42
C LYS A 98 -7.66 47.84 -30.01
N PHE A 99 -6.35 47.95 -29.75
CA PHE A 99 -5.54 46.85 -29.24
C PHE A 99 -6.12 46.31 -27.94
N GLU A 100 -6.34 47.20 -26.97
CA GLU A 100 -6.91 46.87 -25.67
C GLU A 100 -8.27 46.18 -25.82
N ASN A 101 -9.21 46.80 -26.55
CA ASN A 101 -10.57 46.26 -26.68
C ASN A 101 -10.61 44.90 -27.36
N GLN A 102 -9.81 44.71 -28.42
CA GLN A 102 -9.77 43.44 -29.15
C GLN A 102 -9.18 42.31 -28.30
N LEU A 103 -8.10 42.60 -27.58
CA LEU A 103 -7.38 41.60 -26.80
C LEU A 103 -8.08 41.26 -25.49
N ARG A 104 -8.73 42.22 -24.83
CA ARG A 104 -9.63 41.93 -23.70
C ARG A 104 -10.79 41.03 -24.13
N HIS A 105 -11.38 41.31 -25.29
CA HIS A 105 -12.45 40.45 -25.83
C HIS A 105 -11.95 39.04 -26.14
N ILE A 106 -10.76 38.90 -26.74
CA ILE A 106 -10.14 37.58 -26.96
C ILE A 106 -9.90 36.88 -25.62
N LEU A 107 -9.34 37.54 -24.61
CA LEU A 107 -9.11 36.96 -23.28
C LEU A 107 -10.41 36.48 -22.63
N GLN A 108 -11.43 37.33 -22.59
CA GLN A 108 -12.73 37.00 -21.99
C GLN A 108 -13.38 35.78 -22.65
N GLN A 109 -13.17 35.59 -23.96
CA GLN A 109 -13.71 34.46 -24.68
C GLN A 109 -12.77 33.24 -24.66
N SER A 110 -11.47 33.41 -24.48
CA SER A 110 -10.52 32.29 -24.42
C SER A 110 -10.37 31.70 -23.02
N LEU A 111 -10.57 32.50 -21.97
CA LEU A 111 -10.43 32.07 -20.59
C LEU A 111 -11.71 31.37 -20.10
N PRO A 112 -11.60 30.35 -19.22
CA PRO A 112 -12.74 29.68 -18.62
C PRO A 112 -13.51 30.61 -17.66
N GLY A 113 -14.83 30.40 -17.55
CA GLY A 113 -15.84 31.38 -17.13
C GLY A 113 -15.58 32.29 -15.92
N ASP A 114 -14.93 31.81 -14.85
CA ASP A 114 -14.74 32.60 -13.62
C ASP A 114 -13.45 33.45 -13.63
N SER A 115 -12.77 33.55 -14.77
CA SER A 115 -11.45 34.17 -14.87
C SER A 115 -11.55 35.65 -15.24
N SER A 116 -10.88 36.50 -14.47
CA SER A 116 -10.86 37.94 -14.72
C SER A 116 -9.84 38.28 -15.81
N ASP A 117 -10.26 39.05 -16.83
CA ASP A 117 -9.35 39.54 -17.87
C ASP A 117 -8.22 40.43 -17.30
N ASN A 118 -8.46 41.09 -16.16
CA ASN A 118 -7.47 41.92 -15.47
C ASN A 118 -6.30 41.13 -14.88
N GLU A 119 -6.48 39.83 -14.61
CA GLU A 119 -5.37 38.95 -14.17
C GLU A 119 -4.42 38.60 -15.32
N HIS A 120 -4.90 38.75 -16.56
CA HIS A 120 -4.20 38.35 -17.79
C HIS A 120 -3.84 39.54 -18.69
N PHE A 121 -4.39 40.73 -18.45
CA PHE A 121 -4.13 41.94 -19.22
C PHE A 121 -3.37 42.97 -18.38
N PHE A 122 -2.19 43.34 -18.83
CA PHE A 122 -1.25 44.21 -18.15
C PHE A 122 -0.87 45.40 -19.03
N ARG A 123 -0.56 46.53 -18.40
CA ARG A 123 0.08 47.65 -19.09
C ARG A 123 1.49 47.89 -18.55
N MET A 124 2.43 48.20 -19.44
CA MET A 124 3.85 48.40 -19.09
C MET A 124 4.11 49.65 -18.27
N ASP A 125 3.20 50.62 -18.31
CA ASP A 125 3.26 51.85 -17.51
C ASP A 125 2.74 51.66 -16.07
N GLU A 126 2.28 50.47 -15.70
CA GLU A 126 1.88 50.16 -14.33
C GLU A 126 3.09 50.05 -13.39
N ALA A 127 3.07 50.83 -12.31
CA ALA A 127 4.16 50.87 -11.31
C ALA A 127 4.50 49.52 -10.64
N LYS A 128 3.62 48.51 -10.74
CA LYS A 128 3.80 47.17 -10.15
C LYS A 128 3.64 46.03 -11.15
N LEU A 129 3.86 46.28 -12.45
CA LEU A 129 3.71 45.29 -13.52
C LEU A 129 4.41 43.97 -13.16
N LEU A 130 5.73 44.02 -12.92
CA LEU A 130 6.54 42.83 -12.69
C LEU A 130 6.07 42.03 -11.46
N ALA A 131 5.80 42.73 -10.36
CA ALA A 131 5.30 42.09 -9.14
C ALA A 131 3.92 41.44 -9.35
N ARG A 132 3.03 42.09 -10.10
CA ARG A 132 1.70 41.54 -10.42
C ARG A 132 1.81 40.34 -11.34
N LEU A 133 2.63 40.43 -12.40
CA LEU A 133 2.82 39.37 -13.38
C LEU A 133 3.47 38.13 -12.73
N VAL A 134 4.57 38.33 -12.00
CA VAL A 134 5.26 37.24 -11.29
C VAL A 134 4.35 36.62 -10.25
N GLY A 135 3.63 37.42 -9.46
CA GLY A 135 2.68 36.92 -8.48
C GLY A 135 1.55 36.08 -9.11
N THR A 136 1.02 36.47 -10.26
CA THR A 136 0.03 35.66 -10.99
C THR A 136 0.62 34.35 -11.49
N VAL A 137 1.87 34.35 -11.99
CA VAL A 137 2.54 33.13 -12.48
C VAL A 137 2.91 32.19 -11.32
N GLU A 138 3.42 32.72 -10.20
CA GLU A 138 3.79 31.93 -9.02
C GLU A 138 2.58 31.21 -8.41
N LYS A 139 1.41 31.85 -8.39
CA LYS A 139 0.15 31.23 -7.94
C LYS A 139 -0.22 29.98 -8.75
N LEU A 140 0.20 29.89 -10.00
CA LEU A 140 -0.06 28.73 -10.86
C LEU A 140 0.92 27.56 -10.59
N GLY A 141 2.04 27.82 -9.93
CA GLY A 141 3.10 26.84 -9.67
C GLY A 141 3.22 26.37 -8.21
N GLY A 142 2.29 26.76 -7.34
CA GLY A 142 2.35 26.44 -5.90
C GLY A 142 2.34 24.94 -5.61
N SER A 143 3.48 24.39 -5.19
CA SER A 143 3.66 22.94 -4.94
C SER A 143 2.85 22.42 -3.75
N THR A 144 2.54 23.27 -2.77
CA THR A 144 1.82 22.87 -1.55
C THR A 144 0.40 22.43 -1.83
N LEU A 145 -0.30 23.15 -2.71
CA LEU A 145 -1.65 22.83 -3.14
C LEU A 145 -1.69 21.53 -3.95
N ILE A 146 -0.73 21.36 -4.86
CA ILE A 146 -0.61 20.16 -5.68
C ILE A 146 -0.41 18.93 -4.80
N ASN A 147 0.46 19.03 -3.78
CA ASN A 147 0.69 17.94 -2.84
C ASN A 147 -0.57 17.58 -2.04
N GLU A 148 -1.37 18.56 -1.62
CA GLU A 148 -2.63 18.31 -0.92
C GLU A 148 -3.65 17.58 -1.82
N ILE A 149 -3.76 18.02 -3.07
CA ILE A 149 -4.63 17.37 -4.08
C ILE A 149 -4.17 15.93 -4.33
N ILE A 150 -2.86 15.70 -4.50
CA ILE A 150 -2.31 14.35 -4.69
C ILE A 150 -2.62 13.46 -3.49
N LEU A 151 -2.43 13.94 -2.26
CA LEU A 151 -2.71 13.17 -1.05
C LEU A 151 -4.18 12.77 -0.94
N ASP A 152 -5.11 13.69 -1.23
CA ASP A 152 -6.54 13.40 -1.19
C ASP A 152 -6.96 12.38 -2.27
N ILE A 153 -6.41 12.52 -3.49
CA ILE A 153 -6.65 11.58 -4.59
C ILE A 153 -6.08 10.20 -4.25
N HIS A 154 -4.87 10.14 -3.69
CA HIS A 154 -4.29 8.89 -3.20
C HIS A 154 -5.13 8.26 -2.08
N GLY A 155 -5.79 9.08 -1.25
CA GLY A 155 -6.79 8.66 -0.26
C GLY A 155 -8.15 8.25 -0.84
N GLY A 156 -8.26 8.18 -2.17
CA GLY A 156 -9.44 7.73 -2.89
C GLY A 156 -10.52 8.79 -3.12
N ALA A 157 -10.30 10.05 -2.71
CA ALA A 157 -11.27 11.12 -2.90
C ALA A 157 -11.55 11.39 -4.40
N ALA A 158 -12.76 11.85 -4.70
CA ALA A 158 -13.10 12.31 -6.04
C ALA A 158 -12.45 13.68 -6.31
N LEU A 159 -11.79 13.85 -7.46
CA LEU A 159 -11.09 15.11 -7.77
C LEU A 159 -12.02 16.32 -7.72
N ASN A 160 -13.25 16.20 -8.24
CA ASN A 160 -14.23 17.29 -8.18
C ASN A 160 -14.53 17.75 -6.74
N THR A 161 -14.65 16.81 -5.80
CA THR A 161 -14.90 17.12 -4.39
C THR A 161 -13.71 17.84 -3.75
N VAL A 162 -12.49 17.42 -4.11
CA VAL A 162 -11.24 18.06 -3.64
C VAL A 162 -11.13 19.50 -4.17
N ILE A 163 -11.38 19.71 -5.46
CA ILE A 163 -11.38 21.04 -6.08
C ILE A 163 -12.42 21.96 -5.40
N GLU A 164 -13.64 21.49 -5.21
CA GLU A 164 -14.70 22.29 -4.59
C GLU A 164 -14.40 22.64 -3.13
N ARG A 165 -13.76 21.74 -2.38
CA ARG A 165 -13.28 22.02 -1.01
C ARG A 165 -12.21 23.11 -1.04
N LEU A 166 -11.15 22.89 -1.81
CA LEU A 166 -10.00 23.79 -1.84
C LEU A 166 -10.35 25.17 -2.41
N ARG A 167 -11.26 25.24 -3.38
CA ARG A 167 -11.78 26.51 -3.91
C ARG A 167 -12.46 27.36 -2.83
N ARG A 168 -13.13 26.74 -1.85
CA ARG A 168 -13.73 27.46 -0.71
C ARG A 168 -12.70 27.88 0.33
N GLU A 169 -11.70 27.04 0.56
CA GLU A 169 -10.64 27.29 1.56
C GLU A 169 -9.57 28.26 1.06
N ARG A 170 -9.36 28.34 -0.26
CA ARG A 170 -8.27 29.08 -0.90
C ARG A 170 -8.83 30.01 -1.98
N VAL A 171 -9.27 31.19 -1.54
CA VAL A 171 -9.84 32.25 -2.38
C VAL A 171 -8.76 32.97 -3.22
N ASP A 172 -7.48 32.75 -2.91
CA ASP A 172 -6.34 33.41 -3.53
C ASP A 172 -5.91 32.78 -4.87
N ILE A 173 -6.47 31.63 -5.23
CA ILE A 173 -6.15 30.85 -6.43
C ILE A 173 -7.12 31.20 -7.58
N PRO A 174 -6.60 31.61 -8.76
CA PRO A 174 -7.43 31.97 -9.91
C PRO A 174 -8.33 30.84 -10.41
N GLY A 175 -9.53 31.19 -10.91
CA GLY A 175 -10.50 30.25 -11.48
C GLY A 175 -9.94 29.41 -12.63
N VAL A 176 -9.05 29.98 -13.45
CA VAL A 176 -8.37 29.28 -14.56
C VAL A 176 -7.62 28.05 -14.08
N TYR A 177 -6.96 28.13 -12.92
CA TYR A 177 -6.15 27.05 -12.39
C TYR A 177 -6.99 25.80 -12.12
N TRP A 178 -8.14 25.97 -11.47
CA TRP A 178 -9.07 24.89 -11.17
C TRP A 178 -9.63 24.24 -12.44
N HIS A 179 -9.89 25.06 -13.46
CA HIS A 179 -10.36 24.56 -14.75
C HIS A 179 -9.29 23.71 -15.45
N ILE A 180 -8.04 24.17 -15.49
CA ILE A 180 -6.90 23.43 -16.06
C ILE A 180 -6.71 22.11 -15.31
N LEU A 181 -6.70 22.15 -13.97
CA LEU A 181 -6.47 20.97 -13.15
C LEU A 181 -7.59 19.93 -13.34
N LYS A 182 -8.85 20.36 -13.37
CA LYS A 182 -9.99 19.48 -13.64
C LYS A 182 -9.90 18.84 -15.03
N GLN A 183 -9.69 19.63 -16.08
CA GLN A 183 -9.66 19.10 -17.45
C GLN A 183 -8.45 18.20 -17.71
N GLY A 184 -7.27 18.58 -17.19
CA GLY A 184 -6.04 17.81 -17.34
C GLY A 184 -6.06 16.49 -16.58
N ALA A 185 -6.39 16.52 -15.29
CA ALA A 185 -6.31 15.33 -14.45
C ALA A 185 -7.48 14.35 -14.65
N CYS A 186 -8.68 14.82 -15.02
CA CYS A 186 -9.82 13.93 -15.21
C CYS A 186 -9.66 12.95 -16.38
N GLY A 187 -8.81 13.25 -17.37
CA GLY A 187 -8.49 12.30 -18.44
C GLY A 187 -7.70 11.09 -17.93
N ASP A 188 -6.78 11.31 -16.99
CA ASP A 188 -5.94 10.24 -16.44
C ASP A 188 -6.63 9.50 -15.28
N LEU A 189 -7.48 10.20 -14.51
CA LEU A 189 -8.17 9.64 -13.34
C LEU A 189 -9.43 8.82 -13.67
N GLY A 190 -9.98 8.94 -14.88
CA GLY A 190 -11.20 8.25 -15.30
C GLY A 190 -12.36 8.49 -14.32
N ASP A 191 -12.98 7.40 -13.84
CA ASP A 191 -14.13 7.45 -12.92
C ASP A 191 -13.81 8.15 -11.58
N GLN A 192 -12.53 8.19 -11.16
CA GLN A 192 -12.09 8.88 -9.95
C GLN A 192 -12.20 10.42 -10.03
N CYS A 193 -12.38 10.96 -11.24
CA CYS A 193 -12.67 12.38 -11.43
C CYS A 193 -14.00 12.79 -10.74
N GLU A 194 -15.03 11.95 -10.88
CA GLU A 194 -16.39 12.26 -10.45
C GLU A 194 -16.81 11.50 -9.19
N ARG A 195 -16.25 10.31 -8.97
CA ARG A 195 -16.67 9.42 -7.88
C ARG A 195 -15.49 9.08 -7.00
N ARG A 196 -15.79 8.87 -5.71
CA ARG A 196 -14.80 8.37 -4.77
C ARG A 196 -14.43 6.94 -5.17
N VAL A 197 -13.14 6.67 -5.34
CA VAL A 197 -12.65 5.29 -5.50
C VAL A 197 -12.24 4.82 -4.12
N TYR A 198 -12.95 3.84 -3.59
CA TYR A 198 -12.53 3.18 -2.37
C TYR A 198 -11.37 2.26 -2.72
N ASP A 199 -10.23 2.42 -2.08
CA ASP A 199 -9.15 1.44 -2.12
C ASP A 199 -9.69 0.17 -1.46
N THR A 200 -10.27 -0.74 -2.25
CA THR A 200 -10.83 -1.97 -1.73
C THR A 200 -9.66 -2.86 -1.36
N THR A 201 -9.30 -2.87 -0.07
CA THR A 201 -8.53 -3.98 0.49
C THR A 201 -9.36 -5.23 0.24
N SER A 202 -9.01 -5.98 -0.80
CA SER A 202 -9.71 -7.21 -1.15
C SER A 202 -9.28 -8.26 -0.13
N VAL A 203 -10.04 -8.38 0.95
CA VAL A 203 -9.83 -9.42 1.96
C VAL A 203 -10.33 -10.73 1.36
N GLY A 204 -9.42 -11.48 0.75
CA GLY A 204 -9.65 -12.86 0.34
C GLY A 204 -9.37 -13.80 1.50
N TYR A 205 -10.24 -14.78 1.71
CA TYR A 205 -9.99 -15.89 2.62
C TYR A 205 -9.57 -17.09 1.78
N VAL A 206 -8.38 -17.62 2.04
CA VAL A 206 -7.99 -18.93 1.52
C VAL A 206 -8.38 -19.95 2.58
N GLU A 207 -9.29 -20.86 2.26
CA GLU A 207 -9.64 -21.96 3.15
C GLU A 207 -8.39 -22.82 3.34
N ALA A 208 -7.91 -22.92 4.59
CA ALA A 208 -6.81 -23.80 4.93
C ALA A 208 -7.20 -25.24 4.58
N ASN A 209 -6.33 -25.93 3.85
CA ASN A 209 -6.48 -27.33 3.49
C ASN A 209 -5.12 -28.02 3.59
N ASP A 210 -5.06 -29.33 3.37
CA ASP A 210 -3.83 -30.13 3.50
C ASP A 210 -2.67 -29.68 2.58
N LYS A 211 -2.93 -28.78 1.61
CA LYS A 211 -1.94 -28.22 0.69
C LYS A 211 -1.60 -26.75 0.96
N VAL A 212 -2.33 -26.09 1.86
CA VAL A 212 -2.16 -24.67 2.19
C VAL A 212 -1.95 -24.54 3.69
N VAL A 213 -0.69 -24.33 4.07
CA VAL A 213 -0.27 -24.12 5.45
C VAL A 213 -0.08 -22.63 5.68
N GLU A 214 -0.57 -22.12 6.81
CA GLU A 214 -0.39 -20.73 7.23
C GLU A 214 1.09 -20.52 7.63
N ASP A 215 1.75 -19.51 7.04
CA ASP A 215 3.08 -19.08 7.48
C ASP A 215 2.92 -18.01 8.57
N LEU A 216 3.61 -18.20 9.69
CA LEU A 216 3.59 -17.26 10.81
C LEU A 216 4.87 -16.43 10.82
N TRP A 217 4.72 -15.12 10.98
CA TRP A 217 5.86 -14.24 11.21
C TRP A 217 6.36 -14.42 12.64
N VAL A 218 7.61 -14.86 12.78
CA VAL A 218 8.26 -15.12 14.07
C VAL A 218 9.54 -14.31 14.15
N ASP A 219 9.74 -13.54 15.22
CA ASP A 219 11.00 -12.82 15.40
C ASP A 219 12.17 -13.79 15.67
N SER A 220 13.39 -13.35 15.37
CA SER A 220 14.58 -14.21 15.53
C SER A 220 14.76 -14.73 16.94
N SER A 221 14.46 -13.92 17.98
CA SER A 221 14.56 -14.36 19.37
C SER A 221 13.59 -15.50 19.69
N THR A 222 12.36 -15.39 19.22
CA THR A 222 11.28 -16.35 19.42
C THR A 222 11.55 -17.66 18.70
N LEU A 223 12.09 -17.59 17.47
CA LEU A 223 12.54 -18.78 16.74
C LEU A 223 13.66 -19.50 17.52
N SER A 224 14.70 -18.78 17.96
CA SER A 224 15.78 -19.37 18.75
C SER A 224 15.28 -19.89 20.12
N SER A 225 14.27 -19.27 20.72
CA SER A 225 13.61 -19.77 21.94
C SER A 225 12.92 -21.11 21.70
N TRP A 226 12.18 -21.27 20.61
CA TRP A 226 11.60 -22.57 20.26
C TRP A 226 12.66 -23.65 20.02
N ILE A 227 13.71 -23.33 19.26
CA ILE A 227 14.83 -24.26 19.03
C ILE A 227 15.45 -24.70 20.35
N ARG A 228 15.64 -23.78 21.30
CA ARG A 228 16.20 -24.06 22.63
C ARG A 228 15.28 -24.93 23.50
N ILE A 229 13.98 -24.69 23.50
CA ILE A 229 13.00 -25.54 24.20
C ILE A 229 13.03 -26.96 23.64
N LEU A 230 12.95 -27.08 22.31
CA LEU A 230 12.91 -28.38 21.63
C LEU A 230 14.24 -29.14 21.72
N LYS A 231 15.37 -28.43 21.81
CA LYS A 231 16.68 -29.02 22.11
C LYS A 231 16.68 -29.81 23.43
N GLY A 232 15.86 -29.40 24.38
CA GLY A 232 15.66 -30.13 25.63
C GLY A 232 15.24 -31.58 25.44
N PHE A 233 14.66 -31.97 24.30
CA PHE A 233 14.13 -33.31 24.04
C PHE A 233 15.17 -34.27 23.43
N GLU A 234 16.37 -33.79 23.08
CA GLU A 234 17.41 -34.60 22.46
C GLU A 234 17.94 -35.69 23.42
N GLY A 235 18.13 -36.90 22.89
CA GLY A 235 18.67 -38.02 23.66
C GLY A 235 17.68 -38.76 24.55
N TYR A 236 16.40 -38.35 24.62
CA TYR A 236 15.43 -38.99 25.52
C TYR A 236 14.72 -40.21 24.96
N HIS A 237 14.65 -40.36 23.63
CA HIS A 237 13.88 -41.41 22.97
C HIS A 237 14.34 -42.84 23.30
N GLU A 238 15.56 -43.02 23.80
CA GLU A 238 16.10 -44.33 24.22
C GLU A 238 15.90 -44.61 25.72
N LEU A 239 15.40 -43.64 26.50
CA LEU A 239 15.25 -43.79 27.94
C LEU A 239 14.12 -44.78 28.31
N PRO A 240 14.27 -45.50 29.44
CA PRO A 240 13.18 -46.25 30.06
C PRO A 240 11.99 -45.34 30.39
N GLU A 241 10.77 -45.88 30.38
CA GLU A 241 9.53 -45.11 30.53
C GLU A 241 9.52 -44.10 31.70
N PRO A 242 9.89 -44.48 32.94
CA PRO A 242 9.84 -43.53 34.06
C PRO A 242 10.80 -42.35 33.87
N GLN A 243 11.97 -42.60 33.26
CA GLN A 243 12.95 -41.57 32.98
C GLN A 243 12.50 -40.68 31.81
N LEU A 244 11.95 -41.29 30.75
CA LEU A 244 11.40 -40.56 29.61
C LEU A 244 10.28 -39.60 30.03
N ARG A 245 9.33 -40.04 30.87
CA ARG A 245 8.25 -39.17 31.39
C ARG A 245 8.81 -37.94 32.12
N ARG A 246 9.74 -38.16 33.04
CA ARG A 246 10.38 -37.08 33.82
C ARG A 246 11.16 -36.14 32.90
N ALA A 247 11.91 -36.68 31.95
CA ALA A 247 12.72 -35.91 31.01
C ALA A 247 11.85 -35.04 30.10
N LEU A 248 10.77 -35.60 29.51
CA LEU A 248 9.83 -34.87 28.66
C LEU A 248 9.19 -33.69 29.39
N ILE A 249 8.75 -33.91 30.62
CA ILE A 249 8.07 -32.88 31.41
C ILE A 249 9.06 -31.84 31.89
N SER A 250 10.24 -32.27 32.31
CA SER A 250 11.30 -31.35 32.68
C SER A 250 11.67 -30.45 31.50
N ALA A 251 11.88 -31.01 30.31
CA ALA A 251 12.18 -30.22 29.10
C ALA A 251 11.04 -29.27 28.72
N LEU A 252 9.79 -29.75 28.72
CA LEU A 252 8.63 -28.94 28.35
C LEU A 252 8.39 -27.80 29.35
N VAL A 253 8.28 -28.15 30.64
CA VAL A 253 7.94 -27.20 31.70
C VAL A 253 9.07 -26.20 31.93
N LEU A 254 10.31 -26.67 32.10
CA LEU A 254 11.45 -25.77 32.32
C LEU A 254 11.71 -24.91 31.09
N GLY A 255 11.59 -25.47 29.88
CA GLY A 255 11.75 -24.73 28.64
C GLY A 255 10.74 -23.58 28.54
N LEU A 256 9.45 -23.86 28.72
CA LEU A 256 8.41 -22.82 28.68
C LEU A 256 8.56 -21.79 29.81
N GLN A 257 8.88 -22.23 31.03
CA GLN A 257 9.04 -21.34 32.18
C GLN A 257 10.24 -20.39 32.05
N GLN A 258 11.34 -20.85 31.42
CA GLN A 258 12.50 -20.00 31.14
C GLN A 258 12.15 -18.85 30.19
N GLU A 259 11.27 -19.10 29.22
CA GLU A 259 10.89 -18.11 28.20
C GLU A 259 9.77 -17.16 28.66
N ILE A 260 8.67 -17.70 29.19
CA ILE A 260 7.42 -16.94 29.38
C ILE A 260 7.34 -16.28 30.76
N ARG A 261 8.23 -16.67 31.69
CA ARG A 261 8.34 -16.15 33.07
C ARG A 261 6.98 -16.22 33.84
N ARG A 262 6.98 -15.73 35.09
CA ARG A 262 5.96 -16.03 36.13
C ARG A 262 4.51 -15.67 35.76
N PRO A 263 3.50 -16.34 36.36
CA PRO A 263 3.61 -17.45 37.33
C PRO A 263 3.98 -18.79 36.66
N PRO A 264 4.61 -19.73 37.39
CA PRO A 264 4.94 -21.07 36.90
C PRO A 264 3.72 -21.88 36.43
N LEU A 265 3.89 -22.69 35.38
CA LEU A 265 2.84 -23.54 34.80
C LEU A 265 2.15 -24.48 35.81
N ASP A 266 2.91 -25.03 36.74
CA ASP A 266 2.43 -25.92 37.81
C ASP A 266 1.51 -25.22 38.82
N VAL A 267 1.57 -23.90 38.90
CA VAL A 267 0.74 -23.08 39.81
C VAL A 267 -0.48 -22.50 39.09
N SER A 268 -0.41 -22.28 37.76
CA SER A 268 -1.49 -21.62 37.02
C SER A 268 -2.67 -22.53 36.69
N GLY A 269 -2.47 -23.86 36.66
CA GLY A 269 -3.50 -24.82 36.26
C GLY A 269 -3.84 -24.77 34.75
N GLU A 270 -3.08 -24.02 33.97
CA GLU A 270 -3.19 -23.93 32.51
C GLU A 270 -2.54 -25.14 31.83
N THR A 271 -2.93 -25.42 30.59
CA THR A 271 -2.22 -26.32 29.70
C THR A 271 -0.91 -25.68 29.20
N PRO A 272 0.10 -26.47 28.75
CA PRO A 272 1.29 -25.93 28.13
C PRO A 272 1.00 -25.01 26.93
N ALA A 273 -0.06 -25.27 26.16
CA ALA A 273 -0.49 -24.43 25.04
C ALA A 273 -1.02 -23.07 25.50
N GLU A 274 -1.94 -23.06 26.48
CA GLU A 274 -2.49 -21.83 27.06
C GLU A 274 -1.35 -20.98 27.68
N TYR A 275 -0.39 -21.63 28.32
CA TYR A 275 0.79 -20.97 28.87
C TYR A 275 1.69 -20.37 27.79
N ALA A 276 1.94 -21.13 26.71
CA ALA A 276 2.71 -20.69 25.57
C ALA A 276 2.15 -19.41 24.92
N GLN A 277 0.82 -19.29 24.90
CA GLN A 277 0.07 -18.19 24.27
C GLN A 277 -0.13 -16.94 25.15
N ARG A 278 0.44 -16.88 26.36
CA ARG A 278 0.34 -15.67 27.22
C ARG A 278 0.84 -14.42 26.50
N ARG A 279 0.46 -13.22 26.97
CA ARG A 279 0.84 -11.94 26.34
C ARG A 279 2.37 -11.81 26.25
N GLY A 280 2.92 -11.82 25.03
CA GLY A 280 4.36 -11.84 24.76
C GLY A 280 4.98 -13.25 24.69
N GLY A 281 4.16 -14.29 24.68
CA GLY A 281 4.53 -15.70 24.59
C GLY A 281 4.81 -16.15 23.16
N LEU A 282 5.05 -17.45 23.00
CA LEU A 282 5.53 -18.05 21.78
C LEU A 282 4.36 -18.40 20.83
N PRO A 283 4.49 -18.20 19.51
CA PRO A 283 3.48 -18.63 18.56
C PRO A 283 3.41 -20.16 18.55
N VAL A 284 2.19 -20.70 18.61
CA VAL A 284 1.91 -22.14 18.60
C VAL A 284 0.98 -22.47 17.45
N ARG A 285 1.05 -23.71 16.95
CA ARG A 285 0.10 -24.16 15.94
C ARG A 285 -1.27 -24.45 16.55
N ARG A 286 -2.34 -24.26 15.77
CA ARG A 286 -3.74 -24.44 16.23
C ARG A 286 -4.01 -25.82 16.86
N HIS A 287 -3.36 -26.86 16.34
CA HIS A 287 -3.44 -28.23 16.85
C HIS A 287 -2.06 -28.75 17.22
N SER A 288 -1.47 -28.14 18.24
CA SER A 288 -0.14 -28.46 18.74
C SER A 288 -0.03 -29.93 19.18
N PRO A 289 0.83 -30.75 18.56
CA PRO A 289 1.03 -32.12 18.99
C PRO A 289 1.79 -32.18 20.31
N LEU A 290 2.57 -31.17 20.66
CA LEU A 290 3.35 -31.15 21.91
C LEU A 290 2.60 -30.53 23.09
N LEU A 291 1.88 -29.45 22.85
CA LEU A 291 1.32 -28.58 23.89
C LEU A 291 -0.15 -28.89 24.18
N SER A 292 -0.80 -29.73 23.38
CA SER A 292 -2.18 -30.20 23.61
C SER A 292 -2.30 -31.22 24.74
N TYR A 293 -1.18 -31.75 25.24
CA TYR A 293 -1.19 -32.69 26.35
C TYR A 293 -1.31 -31.99 27.69
N GLN A 294 -2.10 -32.58 28.58
CA GLN A 294 -2.12 -32.18 29.99
C GLN A 294 -0.86 -32.71 30.69
N VAL A 295 -0.27 -31.90 31.57
CA VAL A 295 0.94 -32.31 32.32
C VAL A 295 0.72 -33.64 33.08
N PRO A 296 -0.41 -33.88 33.78
CA PRO A 296 -0.69 -35.18 34.41
C PRO A 296 -0.72 -36.37 33.45
N ALA A 297 -1.15 -36.16 32.20
CA ALA A 297 -1.19 -37.22 31.19
C ALA A 297 0.23 -37.69 30.80
N LEU A 298 1.18 -36.74 30.77
CA LEU A 298 2.59 -37.00 30.50
C LEU A 298 3.31 -37.56 31.74
N SER A 299 3.01 -37.05 32.95
CA SER A 299 3.68 -37.45 34.22
C SER A 299 3.13 -38.70 34.87
N ALA A 300 2.11 -39.33 34.30
CA ALA A 300 1.40 -40.44 34.93
C ALA A 300 2.35 -41.54 35.44
N GLU A 301 2.56 -41.60 36.76
CA GLU A 301 3.31 -42.68 37.42
C GLU A 301 2.42 -43.88 37.68
N ARG A 302 1.11 -43.65 37.81
CA ARG A 302 0.08 -44.69 37.99
C ARG A 302 -1.01 -44.52 36.96
N THR A 303 -1.39 -45.63 36.36
CA THR A 303 -2.45 -45.69 35.36
C THR A 303 -3.43 -46.80 35.71
N MET A 304 -4.66 -46.65 35.26
CA MET A 304 -5.70 -47.68 35.36
C MET A 304 -6.51 -47.71 34.06
N ARG A 305 -7.34 -48.75 33.88
CA ARG A 305 -8.33 -48.75 32.80
C ARG A 305 -9.66 -48.24 33.31
N ASP A 306 -10.29 -47.34 32.57
CA ASP A 306 -11.64 -46.89 32.85
C ASP A 306 -12.69 -47.92 32.39
N LYS A 307 -13.97 -47.56 32.48
CA LYS A 307 -15.09 -48.43 32.08
C LYS A 307 -15.07 -48.75 30.59
N ASP A 308 -14.54 -47.86 29.78
CA ASP A 308 -14.42 -47.99 28.32
C ASP A 308 -13.08 -48.63 27.91
N LYS A 309 -12.33 -49.13 28.91
CA LYS A 309 -11.01 -49.76 28.78
C LYS A 309 -9.91 -48.80 28.31
N HIS A 310 -10.11 -47.49 28.34
CA HIS A 310 -9.03 -46.53 28.05
C HIS A 310 -8.06 -46.44 29.22
N LEU A 311 -6.76 -46.24 28.90
CA LEU A 311 -5.74 -46.01 29.92
C LEU A 311 -5.88 -44.58 30.45
N VAL A 312 -6.13 -44.44 31.75
CA VAL A 312 -6.35 -43.14 32.42
C VAL A 312 -5.39 -42.96 33.59
N VAL A 313 -5.10 -41.69 33.91
CA VAL A 313 -4.20 -41.33 35.02
C VAL A 313 -4.89 -41.62 36.35
N ALA A 314 -4.19 -42.31 37.25
CA ALA A 314 -4.68 -42.62 38.58
C ALA A 314 -3.90 -41.85 39.66
N ASP A 315 -4.59 -41.43 40.72
CA ASP A 315 -3.98 -40.82 41.90
C ASP A 315 -3.28 -41.85 42.80
N ALA A 316 -2.73 -41.39 43.92
CA ALA A 316 -2.07 -42.24 44.91
C ALA A 316 -3.00 -43.29 45.57
N ASN A 317 -4.32 -43.10 45.48
CA ASN A 317 -5.34 -44.00 46.01
C ASN A 317 -5.94 -44.91 44.92
N GLY A 318 -5.44 -44.85 43.68
CA GLY A 318 -5.96 -45.62 42.55
C GLY A 318 -7.29 -45.11 42.00
N LYS A 319 -7.65 -43.84 42.25
CA LYS A 319 -8.82 -43.18 41.67
C LYS A 319 -8.43 -42.39 40.42
N PRO A 320 -9.30 -42.31 39.40
CA PRO A 320 -8.99 -41.55 38.19
C PRO A 320 -8.88 -40.05 38.50
N ILE A 321 -7.83 -39.41 37.98
CA ILE A 321 -7.70 -37.95 38.02
C ILE A 321 -8.62 -37.37 36.95
N LEU A 322 -9.45 -36.40 37.33
CA LEU A 322 -10.44 -35.77 36.46
C LEU A 322 -9.97 -34.39 36.01
N TYR A 323 -10.23 -34.05 34.75
CA TYR A 323 -10.05 -32.70 34.21
C TYR A 323 -11.41 -32.02 33.99
N LYS A 324 -11.47 -30.70 34.27
CA LYS A 324 -12.63 -29.80 34.10
C LYS A 324 -13.98 -30.52 34.25
N GLU A 325 -14.25 -30.94 35.48
CA GLU A 325 -15.57 -31.36 35.97
C GLU A 325 -16.30 -32.51 35.22
N ARG A 326 -15.61 -33.60 34.79
CA ARG A 326 -16.12 -35.02 34.86
C ARG A 326 -15.39 -36.05 33.98
N HIS A 327 -14.35 -35.72 33.23
CA HIS A 327 -13.70 -36.70 32.35
C HIS A 327 -12.34 -37.16 32.90
N PRO A 328 -12.06 -38.47 32.96
CA PRO A 328 -10.74 -38.99 33.31
C PRO A 328 -9.69 -38.46 32.34
N ILE A 329 -8.52 -38.09 32.86
CA ILE A 329 -7.38 -37.73 32.03
C ILE A 329 -6.83 -39.01 31.41
N GLN A 330 -6.82 -39.10 30.07
CA GLN A 330 -6.20 -40.23 29.38
C GLN A 330 -4.68 -40.20 29.59
N ALA A 331 -4.09 -41.32 29.99
CA ALA A 331 -2.66 -41.44 30.19
C ALA A 331 -1.94 -41.66 28.86
N VAL A 332 -0.85 -40.94 28.63
CA VAL A 332 -0.04 -41.11 27.41
C VAL A 332 0.79 -42.39 27.55
N THR A 333 0.73 -43.28 26.56
CA THR A 333 1.47 -44.56 26.60
C THR A 333 2.96 -44.37 26.31
N TYR A 334 3.80 -45.31 26.73
CA TYR A 334 5.25 -45.25 26.46
C TYR A 334 5.59 -45.12 24.97
N CYS A 335 4.87 -45.86 24.12
CA CYS A 335 5.02 -45.79 22.66
C CYS A 335 4.72 -44.37 22.15
N GLU A 336 3.66 -43.75 22.66
CA GLU A 336 3.26 -42.39 22.28
C GLU A 336 4.26 -41.34 22.80
N LEU A 337 4.78 -41.48 24.02
CA LEU A 337 5.84 -40.61 24.56
C LEU A 337 7.10 -40.64 23.70
N LYS A 338 7.51 -41.81 23.22
CA LYS A 338 8.65 -41.94 22.30
C LYS A 338 8.39 -41.21 21.00
N ARG A 339 7.19 -41.38 20.41
CA ARG A 339 6.80 -40.68 19.19
C ARG A 339 6.79 -39.17 19.37
N LEU A 340 6.30 -38.70 20.52
CA LEU A 340 6.29 -37.29 20.89
C LEU A 340 7.70 -36.70 20.99
N ALA A 341 8.62 -37.42 21.64
CA ALA A 341 10.03 -37.02 21.73
C ALA A 341 10.68 -36.93 20.34
N MET A 342 10.47 -37.94 19.50
CA MET A 342 11.00 -37.97 18.12
C MET A 342 10.41 -36.85 17.25
N TRP A 343 9.13 -36.57 17.41
CA TRP A 343 8.48 -35.45 16.72
C TRP A 343 9.11 -34.12 17.15
N ALA A 344 9.28 -33.88 18.46
CA ALA A 344 9.90 -32.67 18.98
C ALA A 344 11.33 -32.45 18.44
N ILE A 345 12.15 -33.52 18.39
CA ILE A 345 13.49 -33.49 17.79
C ILE A 345 13.43 -33.10 16.31
N SER A 346 12.48 -33.67 15.57
CA SER A 346 12.34 -33.39 14.14
C SER A 346 11.86 -31.97 13.88
N SER A 347 10.91 -31.47 14.69
CA SER A 347 10.49 -30.06 14.65
C SER A 347 11.65 -29.12 14.95
N LYS A 348 12.51 -29.45 15.92
CA LYS A 348 13.75 -28.70 16.19
C LYS A 348 14.62 -28.59 14.94
N GLN A 349 14.86 -29.71 14.26
CA GLN A 349 15.68 -29.75 13.04
C GLN A 349 15.07 -28.93 11.91
N MET A 350 13.75 -28.97 11.75
CA MET A 350 13.04 -28.13 10.77
C MET A 350 13.25 -26.64 11.06
N LEU A 351 13.09 -26.23 12.32
CA LEU A 351 13.30 -24.83 12.72
C LEU A 351 14.76 -24.38 12.59
N GLU A 352 15.73 -25.24 12.88
CA GLU A 352 17.16 -24.95 12.64
C GLU A 352 17.47 -24.76 11.15
N ILE A 353 16.79 -25.49 10.27
CA ILE A 353 16.94 -25.31 8.81
C ILE A 353 16.31 -23.97 8.37
N VAL A 354 15.13 -23.63 8.92
CA VAL A 354 14.49 -22.32 8.67
C VAL A 354 15.37 -21.16 9.14
N GLU A 355 16.05 -21.29 10.28
CA GLU A 355 16.98 -20.29 10.81
C GLU A 355 18.20 -20.06 9.88
N ARG A 356 18.58 -21.05 9.06
CA ARG A 356 19.61 -20.91 8.01
C ARG A 356 19.15 -20.11 6.79
N ASP A 357 17.90 -19.66 6.78
CA ASP A 357 17.33 -18.65 5.89
C ASP A 357 17.01 -19.15 4.47
N ASN A 358 17.98 -19.74 3.76
CA ASN A 358 17.89 -20.08 2.33
C ASN A 358 17.68 -21.57 2.05
N GLN A 359 17.38 -22.36 3.07
CA GLN A 359 17.14 -23.79 2.98
C GLN A 359 15.77 -24.12 3.54
N ARG A 360 15.06 -25.04 2.89
CA ARG A 360 13.81 -25.62 3.40
C ARG A 360 14.04 -27.01 4.00
N PRO A 361 13.28 -27.40 5.04
CA PRO A 361 13.28 -28.77 5.50
C PRO A 361 12.73 -29.71 4.41
N ASP A 362 13.44 -30.79 4.15
CA ASP A 362 13.02 -31.91 3.30
C ASP A 362 12.92 -33.17 4.17
N TYR A 363 11.69 -33.66 4.30
CA TYR A 363 11.33 -34.79 5.13
C TYR A 363 10.15 -35.54 4.51
N ARG A 364 9.98 -36.81 4.88
CA ARG A 364 8.86 -37.64 4.44
C ARG A 364 8.02 -38.03 5.65
N VAL A 365 6.71 -37.92 5.54
CA VAL A 365 5.79 -38.42 6.56
C VAL A 365 5.33 -39.82 6.17
N LEU A 366 5.29 -40.75 7.12
CA LEU A 366 4.71 -42.06 6.87
C LEU A 366 3.23 -41.91 6.55
N PRO A 367 2.72 -42.53 5.47
CA PRO A 367 1.29 -42.55 5.20
C PRO A 367 0.57 -43.25 6.36
N GLY A 368 -0.63 -42.79 6.70
CA GLY A 368 -1.35 -43.20 7.92
C GLY A 368 -1.51 -44.71 8.12
N ASN A 369 -1.60 -45.48 7.03
CA ASN A 369 -1.68 -46.94 7.05
C ASN A 369 -0.38 -47.67 7.43
N LYS A 370 0.75 -46.96 7.45
CA LYS A 370 2.08 -47.47 7.84
C LYS A 370 2.58 -46.89 9.16
N VAL A 371 1.82 -45.98 9.78
CA VAL A 371 2.18 -45.39 11.07
C VAL A 371 2.07 -46.48 12.12
N LEU A 372 3.12 -46.64 12.93
CA LEU A 372 3.11 -47.59 14.04
C LEU A 372 2.01 -47.18 15.02
N HIS A 373 0.94 -47.96 15.08
CA HIS A 373 -0.18 -47.69 15.96
C HIS A 373 0.22 -48.05 17.40
N CYS A 374 0.27 -47.06 18.28
CA CYS A 374 0.48 -47.31 19.70
C CYS A 374 -0.84 -47.82 20.29
N PRO A 375 -0.87 -49.00 20.94
CA PRO A 375 -2.04 -49.45 21.68
C PRO A 375 -2.46 -48.38 22.70
N ASP A 376 -3.76 -48.17 22.87
CA ASP A 376 -4.32 -47.19 23.82
C ASP A 376 -3.85 -45.74 23.61
N SER A 377 -3.40 -45.37 22.40
CA SER A 377 -2.97 -44.01 22.13
C SER A 377 -4.09 -42.99 22.38
N THR A 378 -3.71 -41.80 22.81
CA THR A 378 -4.65 -40.68 22.89
C THR A 378 -5.04 -40.19 21.49
N ASP A 379 -6.08 -39.36 21.40
CA ASP A 379 -6.43 -38.67 20.14
C ASP A 379 -5.25 -37.84 19.61
N ASN A 380 -4.54 -37.14 20.49
CA ASN A 380 -3.33 -36.39 20.15
C ASN A 380 -2.24 -37.34 19.62
N GLY A 381 -2.10 -38.51 20.23
CA GLY A 381 -1.16 -39.55 19.81
C GLY A 381 -1.43 -40.14 18.43
N ARG A 382 -2.72 -40.24 18.06
CA ARG A 382 -3.15 -40.64 16.71
C ARG A 382 -2.85 -39.56 15.68
N ALA A 383 -2.99 -38.29 16.07
CA ALA A 383 -2.73 -37.14 15.20
C ALA A 383 -1.23 -36.85 14.99
N LEU A 384 -0.33 -37.40 15.82
CA LEU A 384 1.12 -37.22 15.66
C LEU A 384 1.62 -37.78 14.32
N GLN A 385 2.07 -36.91 13.43
CA GLN A 385 2.74 -37.32 12.20
C GLN A 385 4.05 -38.02 12.51
N GLN A 386 4.30 -39.17 11.88
CA GLN A 386 5.54 -39.91 12.03
C GLN A 386 6.47 -39.59 10.85
N MET A 387 7.57 -38.91 11.13
CA MET A 387 8.58 -38.58 10.12
C MET A 387 9.46 -39.81 9.84
N MET A 388 9.77 -40.03 8.57
CA MET A 388 10.67 -41.08 8.09
C MET A 388 12.10 -40.56 8.01
N GLY A 389 12.98 -41.15 8.81
CA GLY A 389 14.39 -40.78 8.79
C GLY A 389 14.65 -39.39 9.36
N ASN A 390 15.81 -38.83 9.03
CA ASN A 390 16.24 -37.53 9.50
C ASN A 390 15.68 -36.42 8.61
N VAL A 391 15.38 -35.26 9.20
CA VAL A 391 15.07 -34.05 8.46
C VAL A 391 16.33 -33.57 7.76
N THR A 392 16.27 -33.40 6.44
CA THR A 392 17.39 -32.91 5.63
C THR A 392 17.12 -31.50 5.13
N ALA A 393 18.16 -30.79 4.67
CA ALA A 393 18.03 -29.45 4.12
C ALA A 393 18.07 -29.51 2.59
N ALA A 394 17.10 -28.87 1.94
CA ALA A 394 17.07 -28.65 0.50
C ALA A 394 17.08 -27.14 0.19
N PRO A 395 17.52 -26.70 -1.00
CA PRO A 395 17.37 -25.31 -1.41
C PRO A 395 15.90 -24.87 -1.33
N LEU A 396 15.64 -23.68 -0.77
CA LEU A 396 14.28 -23.13 -0.68
C LEU A 396 13.72 -22.76 -2.06
N GLY A 397 14.59 -22.29 -2.97
CA GLY A 397 14.25 -21.95 -4.33
C GLY A 397 15.42 -22.14 -5.30
N PRO A 398 15.28 -21.69 -6.56
CA PRO A 398 16.31 -21.81 -7.59
C PRO A 398 17.59 -21.03 -7.26
N ASP A 399 17.51 -20.00 -6.40
CA ASP A 399 18.63 -19.19 -5.98
C ASP A 399 18.49 -18.73 -4.52
N LYS A 400 19.48 -17.97 -4.02
CA LYS A 400 19.54 -17.49 -2.63
C LYS A 400 18.63 -16.28 -2.32
N SER A 401 17.88 -15.75 -3.30
CA SER A 401 16.89 -14.69 -3.06
C SER A 401 15.65 -15.23 -2.36
N TYR A 402 15.39 -16.54 -2.49
CA TYR A 402 14.36 -17.26 -1.75
C TYR A 402 14.86 -17.50 -0.33
N ARG A 403 14.25 -16.80 0.62
CA ARG A 403 14.67 -16.83 2.01
C ARG A 403 13.46 -16.74 2.95
N TYR A 404 13.55 -17.38 4.11
CA TYR A 404 12.52 -17.27 5.16
C TYR A 404 12.61 -15.95 5.93
N GLY A 405 13.83 -15.44 6.08
CA GLY A 405 14.19 -14.32 6.93
C GLY A 405 14.11 -12.97 6.22
N HIS A 406 13.47 -12.01 6.89
CA HIS A 406 13.36 -10.63 6.44
C HIS A 406 13.64 -9.66 7.58
N GLU A 407 14.00 -8.43 7.22
CA GLU A 407 14.11 -7.32 8.18
C GLU A 407 12.84 -6.47 8.11
N PHE A 408 12.19 -6.27 9.24
CA PHE A 408 11.03 -5.40 9.37
C PHE A 408 11.19 -4.53 10.62
N GLY A 409 11.19 -3.20 10.45
CA GLY A 409 11.37 -2.26 11.56
C GLY A 409 12.70 -2.41 12.31
N GLY A 410 13.79 -2.76 11.60
CA GLY A 410 15.12 -2.98 12.19
C GLY A 410 15.26 -4.26 13.00
N ARG A 411 14.28 -5.17 12.92
CA ARG A 411 14.33 -6.50 13.55
C ARG A 411 14.29 -7.58 12.49
N ARG A 412 15.10 -8.62 12.67
CA ARG A 412 15.06 -9.82 11.84
C ARG A 412 13.94 -10.75 12.33
N GLY A 413 13.09 -11.18 11.41
CA GLY A 413 12.10 -12.23 11.64
C GLY A 413 12.07 -13.20 10.47
N TYR A 414 11.32 -14.29 10.65
CA TYR A 414 11.23 -15.41 9.73
C TYR A 414 9.76 -15.75 9.48
N TRP A 415 9.41 -16.03 8.24
CA TRP A 415 8.15 -16.70 7.90
C TRP A 415 8.31 -18.19 8.16
N VAL A 416 7.65 -18.71 9.18
CA VAL A 416 7.75 -20.11 9.60
C VAL A 416 6.44 -20.82 9.29
N PRO A 417 6.42 -21.88 8.47
CA PRO A 417 5.23 -22.70 8.28
C PRO A 417 4.71 -23.20 9.63
N GLN A 418 3.41 -22.97 9.88
CA GLN A 418 2.79 -23.29 11.16
C GLN A 418 2.97 -24.77 11.54
N ASP A 419 3.03 -25.68 10.57
CA ASP A 419 3.22 -27.11 10.81
C ASP A 419 4.57 -27.47 11.45
N PHE A 420 5.58 -26.61 11.33
CA PHE A 420 6.90 -26.80 11.95
C PHE A 420 6.94 -26.37 13.41
N LEU A 421 5.95 -25.57 13.84
CA LEU A 421 5.89 -25.06 15.20
C LEU A 421 5.26 -26.08 16.17
N PRO A 422 5.67 -26.06 17.45
CA PRO A 422 5.12 -26.91 18.50
C PRO A 422 3.62 -26.86 18.67
#